data_AF-A0A8C4H7X0-F1
#
_entry.id   AF-A0A8C4H7X0-F1
#
_cell.length_a   1.000
_cell.length_b   1.000
_cell.length_c   1.000
_cell.angle_alpha   90.00
_cell.angle_beta   90.00
_cell.angle_gamma   90.00
#
_symmetry.space_group_name_H-M   'P 1'
#
loop_
_entity.id
_entity.type
_entity.pdbx_description
1 polymer ?
#
loop_
_entity_poly.entity_id
_entity_poly.type
_entity_poly.pdbx_seq_one_letter_code
_entity_poly.pdbx_strand_id
1 'polypeptide(L)'
;MLAVGFMAYTAVSHQGAIEMFWFHVWRSVKLSIFMPYSITAQIDLLCHKVVDGLCGREPPRRGDYSSTWSLEEWLELLNSLTALFSLAVGSNSSDEEVLAGLSGVGSSHAEAVLSVIRARREEIRRALLDRTNSISSATLQDFDWQLKLALSSDKISSLHTPLLSLSLDVRENRALRSVTMEMNREELNTLISSLEAANKVVLQLK
;
A
#
# COMPACT_ATOMS: atom_id res chain seq x y z
N MET A 1 9.60 -45.34 17.95
CA MET A 1 10.83 -44.91 17.24
C MET A 1 10.43 -43.80 16.28
N LEU A 2 10.95 -42.60 16.52
CA LEU A 2 10.64 -41.34 15.84
C LEU A 2 11.36 -41.24 14.48
N ALA A 3 10.69 -40.65 13.49
CA ALA A 3 11.28 -39.94 12.35
C ALA A 3 10.21 -38.94 11.87
N VAL A 4 10.14 -37.72 12.39
CA VAL A 4 10.89 -36.51 11.93
C VAL A 4 10.95 -36.44 10.41
N GLY A 5 9.86 -35.97 9.80
CA GLY A 5 9.79 -35.56 8.40
C GLY A 5 9.81 -34.03 8.32
N PHE A 6 10.94 -33.52 7.87
CA PHE A 6 11.32 -32.12 7.72
C PHE A 6 10.27 -31.26 7.00
N MET A 7 10.01 -30.07 7.55
CA MET A 7 9.42 -28.93 6.84
C MET A 7 10.24 -28.63 5.58
N ALA A 8 9.59 -28.69 4.42
CA ALA A 8 10.04 -27.99 3.22
C ALA A 8 9.10 -26.81 2.99
N TYR A 9 9.40 -25.68 3.64
CA TYR A 9 8.92 -24.38 3.20
C TYR A 9 9.71 -24.03 1.94
N THR A 10 9.21 -24.42 0.76
CA THR A 10 9.73 -23.92 -0.50
C THR A 10 9.24 -22.50 -0.69
N ALA A 11 10.20 -21.60 -0.89
CA ALA A 11 9.95 -20.20 -1.25
C ALA A 11 9.09 -20.15 -2.52
N VAL A 12 7.83 -19.75 -2.36
CA VAL A 12 6.95 -19.43 -3.48
C VAL A 12 7.54 -18.19 -4.14
N SER A 13 7.97 -18.31 -5.39
CA SER A 13 8.37 -17.13 -6.17
C SER A 13 7.20 -16.14 -6.20
N HIS A 14 7.50 -14.85 -6.23
CA HIS A 14 6.48 -13.79 -6.26
C HIS A 14 5.42 -14.01 -7.36
N GLN A 15 5.79 -14.71 -8.44
CA GLN A 15 4.91 -15.11 -9.54
C GLN A 15 3.95 -16.27 -9.20
N GLY A 16 4.41 -17.27 -8.45
CA GLY A 16 3.59 -18.43 -8.06
C GLY A 16 2.52 -18.11 -7.00
N ALA A 17 2.79 -17.10 -6.16
CA ALA A 17 1.81 -16.58 -5.21
C ALA A 17 0.67 -15.85 -5.92
N ILE A 18 0.99 -15.13 -7.01
CA ILE A 18 0.03 -14.43 -7.86
C ILE A 18 -0.88 -15.45 -8.58
N GLU A 19 -0.32 -16.51 -9.19
CA GLU A 19 -1.09 -17.57 -9.86
C GLU A 19 -2.07 -18.30 -8.92
N MET A 20 -1.61 -18.69 -7.72
CA MET A 20 -2.46 -19.36 -6.72
C MET A 20 -3.53 -18.42 -6.14
N PHE A 21 -3.23 -17.13 -6.05
CA PHE A 21 -4.17 -16.10 -5.65
C PHE A 21 -5.27 -15.92 -6.71
N TRP A 22 -4.90 -15.82 -7.99
CA TRP A 22 -5.87 -15.79 -9.10
C TRP A 22 -6.75 -17.03 -9.14
N PHE A 23 -6.21 -18.22 -8.86
CA PHE A 23 -6.99 -19.45 -8.79
C PHE A 23 -8.04 -19.42 -7.66
N HIS A 24 -7.71 -18.83 -6.51
CA HIS A 24 -8.66 -18.68 -5.39
C HIS A 24 -9.72 -17.63 -5.70
N VAL A 25 -9.33 -16.45 -6.19
CA VAL A 25 -10.24 -15.40 -6.69
C VAL A 25 -11.19 -15.97 -7.75
N TRP A 26 -10.68 -16.80 -8.65
CA TRP A 26 -11.44 -17.46 -9.71
C TRP A 26 -12.48 -18.45 -9.17
N ARG A 27 -12.16 -19.22 -8.13
CA ARG A 27 -13.10 -20.20 -7.56
C ARG A 27 -14.30 -19.53 -6.90
N SER A 28 -14.07 -18.41 -6.21
CA SER A 28 -15.08 -17.66 -5.47
C SER A 28 -16.02 -16.86 -6.38
N VAL A 29 -15.45 -16.20 -7.40
CA VAL A 29 -16.22 -15.33 -8.31
C VAL A 29 -17.10 -16.14 -9.27
N LYS A 30 -16.70 -17.37 -9.62
CA LYS A 30 -17.41 -18.22 -10.58
C LYS A 30 -18.70 -18.86 -10.03
N LEU A 31 -18.82 -19.03 -8.70
CA LEU A 31 -19.99 -19.65 -8.08
C LEU A 31 -21.19 -18.68 -7.92
N SER A 32 -20.98 -17.37 -8.06
CA SER A 32 -21.98 -16.35 -7.71
C SER A 32 -22.56 -15.54 -8.89
N ILE A 33 -22.08 -15.73 -10.13
CA ILE A 33 -22.41 -14.84 -11.27
C ILE A 33 -23.21 -15.57 -12.36
N PHE A 34 -24.31 -16.20 -11.97
CA PHE A 34 -25.28 -16.77 -12.92
C PHE A 34 -26.68 -16.17 -12.70
N MET A 35 -26.87 -14.87 -12.96
CA MET A 35 -28.20 -14.21 -12.94
C MET A 35 -28.25 -12.93 -13.84
N PRO A 36 -29.44 -12.51 -14.34
CA PRO A 36 -29.59 -11.66 -15.54
C PRO A 36 -29.56 -10.13 -15.30
N TYR A 37 -29.13 -9.41 -16.35
CA TYR A 37 -29.24 -7.98 -16.78
C TYR A 37 -29.48 -6.79 -15.81
N SER A 38 -30.00 -6.95 -14.59
CA SER A 38 -30.18 -5.84 -13.61
C SER A 38 -29.00 -5.69 -12.63
N ILE A 39 -27.97 -6.53 -12.74
CA ILE A 39 -26.90 -6.71 -11.74
C ILE A 39 -25.63 -5.90 -12.04
N THR A 40 -25.41 -5.42 -13.27
CA THR A 40 -24.20 -4.64 -13.61
C THR A 40 -24.10 -3.32 -12.81
N ALA A 41 -25.22 -2.65 -12.55
CA ALA A 41 -25.24 -1.48 -11.67
C ALA A 41 -24.98 -1.85 -10.20
N GLN A 42 -25.37 -3.05 -9.76
CA GLN A 42 -25.10 -3.52 -8.41
C GLN A 42 -23.63 -3.92 -8.23
N ILE A 43 -22.99 -4.50 -9.25
CA ILE A 43 -21.57 -4.87 -9.16
C ILE A 43 -20.67 -3.63 -9.15
N ASP A 44 -21.01 -2.62 -9.95
CA ASP A 44 -20.29 -1.34 -9.98
C ASP A 44 -20.38 -0.63 -8.61
N LEU A 45 -21.59 -0.52 -8.05
CA LEU A 45 -21.83 0.03 -6.72
C LEU A 45 -21.11 -0.78 -5.63
N LEU A 46 -21.18 -2.11 -5.69
CA LEU A 46 -20.50 -3.00 -4.75
C LEU A 46 -18.98 -2.79 -4.82
N CYS A 47 -18.41 -2.76 -6.02
CA CYS A 47 -16.98 -2.54 -6.23
C CYS A 47 -16.54 -1.20 -5.64
N HIS A 48 -17.29 -0.13 -5.90
CA HIS A 48 -17.02 1.17 -5.29
C HIS A 48 -17.10 1.14 -3.76
N LYS A 49 -18.06 0.43 -3.18
CA LYS A 49 -18.18 0.27 -1.72
C LYS A 49 -17.07 -0.59 -1.12
N VAL A 50 -16.60 -1.62 -1.83
CA VAL A 50 -15.42 -2.41 -1.42
C VAL A 50 -14.19 -1.51 -1.40
N VAL A 51 -13.99 -0.69 -2.43
CA VAL A 51 -12.90 0.29 -2.48
C VAL A 51 -13.02 1.32 -1.36
N ASP A 52 -14.24 1.80 -1.06
CA ASP A 52 -14.47 2.68 0.09
C ASP A 52 -13.99 2.03 1.39
N GLY A 53 -14.34 0.75 1.63
CA GLY A 53 -13.82 -0.03 2.76
C GLY A 53 -12.28 -0.14 2.76
N LEU A 54 -11.67 -0.43 1.61
CA LEU A 54 -10.22 -0.50 1.45
C LEU A 54 -9.52 0.83 1.76
N CYS A 55 -10.18 1.94 1.43
CA CYS A 55 -9.72 3.30 1.70
C CYS A 55 -10.09 3.81 3.11
N GLY A 56 -10.59 2.94 4.00
CA GLY A 56 -10.92 3.29 5.39
C GLY A 56 -12.25 4.02 5.58
N ARG A 57 -13.11 4.05 4.54
CA ARG A 57 -14.50 4.51 4.61
C ARG A 57 -15.43 3.33 4.90
N GLU A 58 -16.74 3.58 4.85
CA GLU A 58 -17.74 2.58 5.18
C GLU A 58 -17.78 1.43 4.15
N PRO A 59 -17.51 0.17 4.57
CA PRO A 59 -17.54 -0.99 3.67
C PRO A 59 -18.98 -1.40 3.31
N PRO A 60 -19.16 -2.30 2.31
CA PRO A 60 -20.48 -2.79 1.94
C PRO A 60 -21.17 -3.49 3.13
N ARG A 61 -22.43 -3.12 3.40
CA ARG A 61 -23.21 -3.70 4.50
C ARG A 61 -23.85 -5.01 4.05
N ARG A 62 -23.71 -6.06 4.86
CA ARG A 62 -24.32 -7.37 4.59
C ARG A 62 -25.85 -7.32 4.40
N GLY A 63 -26.52 -6.42 5.12
CA GLY A 63 -27.99 -6.28 5.05
C GLY A 63 -28.51 -5.93 3.65
N ASP A 64 -27.70 -5.23 2.85
CA ASP A 64 -28.11 -4.77 1.51
C ASP A 64 -28.07 -5.91 0.47
N TYR A 65 -27.41 -7.03 0.79
CA TYR A 65 -27.14 -8.13 -0.14
C TYR A 65 -27.57 -9.51 0.40
N SER A 66 -28.23 -9.55 1.58
CA SER A 66 -28.56 -10.81 2.27
C SER A 66 -29.56 -11.71 1.53
N SER A 67 -30.26 -11.18 0.53
CA SER A 67 -31.17 -11.95 -0.34
C SER A 67 -30.46 -12.60 -1.53
N THR A 68 -29.24 -12.16 -1.85
CA THR A 68 -28.52 -12.55 -3.07
C THR A 68 -27.41 -13.57 -2.77
N TRP A 69 -26.72 -13.42 -1.64
CA TRP A 69 -25.61 -14.29 -1.25
C TRP A 69 -25.76 -14.82 0.17
N SER A 70 -25.33 -16.05 0.40
CA SER A 70 -25.08 -16.58 1.74
C SER A 70 -23.96 -15.79 2.44
N LEU A 71 -23.81 -15.96 3.76
CA LEU A 71 -22.77 -15.27 4.51
C LEU A 71 -21.37 -15.68 4.01
N GLU A 72 -21.17 -16.96 3.75
CA GLU A 72 -19.92 -17.52 3.27
C GLU A 72 -19.57 -16.95 1.88
N GLU A 73 -20.50 -17.02 0.93
CA GLU A 73 -20.31 -16.47 -0.42
C GLU A 73 -20.04 -14.96 -0.40
N TRP A 74 -20.74 -14.22 0.47
CA TRP A 74 -20.55 -12.80 0.65
C TRP A 74 -19.14 -12.46 1.16
N LEU A 75 -18.68 -13.15 2.19
CA LEU A 75 -17.33 -12.94 2.74
C LEU A 75 -16.26 -13.32 1.71
N GLU A 76 -16.47 -14.41 0.99
CA GLU A 76 -15.55 -14.86 -0.06
C GLU A 76 -15.45 -13.81 -1.17
N LEU A 77 -16.59 -13.32 -1.67
CA LEU A 77 -16.65 -12.27 -2.68
C LEU A 77 -15.95 -10.98 -2.24
N LEU A 78 -16.23 -10.50 -1.03
CA LEU A 78 -15.60 -9.29 -0.49
C LEU A 78 -14.08 -9.46 -0.37
N ASN A 79 -13.61 -10.61 0.11
CA ASN A 79 -12.19 -10.90 0.23
C ASN A 79 -11.52 -10.95 -1.15
N SER A 80 -12.13 -11.63 -2.12
CA SER A 80 -11.62 -11.72 -3.49
C SER A 80 -11.54 -10.35 -4.16
N LEU A 81 -12.59 -9.52 -4.07
CA LEU A 81 -12.59 -8.17 -4.64
C LEU A 81 -11.57 -7.26 -3.97
N THR A 82 -11.50 -7.28 -2.63
CA THR A 82 -10.53 -6.46 -1.87
C THR A 82 -9.11 -6.81 -2.27
N ALA A 83 -8.80 -8.09 -2.38
CA ALA A 83 -7.47 -8.55 -2.70
C ALA A 83 -7.15 -8.35 -4.20
N LEU A 84 -8.13 -8.47 -5.10
CA LEU A 84 -8.00 -8.08 -6.51
C LEU A 84 -7.63 -6.60 -6.67
N PHE A 85 -8.38 -5.70 -6.02
CA PHE A 85 -8.10 -4.26 -6.07
C PHE A 85 -6.73 -3.93 -5.48
N SER A 86 -6.37 -4.59 -4.39
CA SER A 86 -5.07 -4.41 -3.75
C SER A 86 -3.92 -4.89 -4.64
N LEU A 87 -4.08 -6.04 -5.31
CA LEU A 87 -3.06 -6.61 -6.19
C LEU A 87 -2.91 -5.79 -7.48
N ALA A 88 -4.02 -5.50 -8.16
CA ALA A 88 -4.01 -4.77 -9.43
C ALA A 88 -3.32 -3.39 -9.29
N VAL A 89 -3.60 -2.69 -8.19
CA VAL A 89 -2.98 -1.38 -7.93
C VAL A 89 -1.59 -1.50 -7.31
N GLY A 90 -1.39 -2.43 -6.37
CA GLY A 90 -0.13 -2.62 -5.66
C GLY A 90 1.01 -3.12 -6.56
N SER A 91 0.69 -3.99 -7.53
CA SER A 91 1.64 -4.49 -8.53
C SER A 91 1.70 -3.65 -9.80
N ASN A 92 0.96 -2.54 -9.87
CA ASN A 92 0.88 -1.68 -11.07
C ASN A 92 0.51 -2.47 -12.33
N SER A 93 -0.41 -3.44 -12.21
CA SER A 93 -0.83 -4.31 -13.31
C SER A 93 -1.41 -3.53 -14.48
N SER A 94 -1.21 -4.03 -15.70
CA SER A 94 -1.84 -3.48 -16.91
C SER A 94 -3.31 -3.87 -17.01
N ASP A 95 -4.07 -3.14 -17.82
CA ASP A 95 -5.49 -3.43 -18.04
C ASP A 95 -5.69 -4.84 -18.63
N GLU A 96 -4.79 -5.28 -19.51
CA GLU A 96 -4.80 -6.61 -20.12
C GLU A 96 -4.56 -7.72 -19.08
N GLU A 97 -3.65 -7.50 -18.13
CA GLU A 97 -3.37 -8.46 -17.05
C GLU A 97 -4.58 -8.61 -16.12
N VAL A 98 -5.23 -7.49 -15.78
CA VAL A 98 -6.45 -7.49 -14.96
C VAL A 98 -7.58 -8.20 -15.69
N LEU A 99 -7.78 -7.93 -16.98
CA LEU A 99 -8.81 -8.60 -17.79
C LEU A 99 -8.52 -10.09 -17.97
N ALA A 100 -7.25 -10.47 -18.16
CA ALA A 100 -6.85 -11.88 -18.25
C ALA A 100 -7.17 -12.63 -16.95
N GLY A 101 -6.90 -12.02 -15.79
CA GLY A 101 -7.29 -12.56 -14.48
C GLY A 101 -8.81 -12.66 -14.27
N LEU A 102 -9.59 -11.87 -15.02
CA LEU A 102 -11.05 -11.85 -15.03
C LEU A 102 -11.68 -12.64 -16.19
N SER A 103 -10.90 -13.39 -16.98
CA SER A 103 -11.37 -14.13 -18.17
C SER A 103 -12.48 -15.15 -17.91
N GLY A 104 -12.65 -15.60 -16.65
CA GLY A 104 -13.75 -16.47 -16.22
C GLY A 104 -15.04 -15.74 -15.80
N VAL A 105 -15.01 -14.42 -15.78
CA VAL A 105 -16.12 -13.54 -15.39
C VAL A 105 -16.78 -13.00 -16.66
N GLY A 106 -18.10 -12.84 -16.66
CA GLY A 106 -18.79 -12.27 -17.83
C GLY A 106 -18.20 -10.90 -18.22
N SER A 107 -17.96 -10.68 -19.51
CA SER A 107 -17.24 -9.50 -20.05
C SER A 107 -17.78 -8.16 -19.51
N SER A 108 -19.08 -8.03 -19.31
CA SER A 108 -19.69 -6.82 -18.74
C SER A 108 -19.26 -6.53 -17.30
N HIS A 109 -19.07 -7.57 -16.48
CA HIS A 109 -18.65 -7.45 -15.09
C HIS A 109 -17.14 -7.20 -14.99
N ALA A 110 -16.36 -7.84 -15.86
CA ALA A 110 -14.91 -7.60 -15.94
C ALA A 110 -14.60 -6.13 -16.27
N GLU A 111 -15.34 -5.55 -17.23
CA GLU A 111 -15.23 -4.13 -17.57
C GLU A 111 -15.67 -3.20 -16.43
N ALA A 112 -16.72 -3.55 -15.68
CA ALA A 112 -17.14 -2.76 -14.52
C ALA A 112 -16.05 -2.74 -13.43
N VAL A 113 -15.47 -3.89 -13.10
CA VAL A 113 -14.36 -4.00 -12.13
C VAL A 113 -13.14 -3.19 -12.59
N LEU A 114 -12.78 -3.31 -13.88
CA LEU A 114 -11.66 -2.57 -14.47
C LEU A 114 -11.91 -1.05 -14.43
N SER A 115 -13.13 -0.62 -14.75
CA SER A 115 -13.55 0.78 -14.67
C SER A 115 -13.34 1.34 -13.25
N VAL A 116 -13.75 0.60 -12.22
CA VAL A 116 -13.55 1.01 -10.82
C VAL A 116 -12.06 1.08 -10.45
N ILE A 117 -11.25 0.11 -10.88
CA ILE A 117 -9.78 0.12 -10.69
C ILE A 117 -9.18 1.40 -11.28
N ARG A 118 -9.51 1.71 -12.53
CA ARG A 118 -9.01 2.89 -13.24
C ARG A 118 -9.45 4.19 -12.54
N ALA A 119 -10.73 4.31 -12.21
CA ALA A 119 -11.29 5.50 -11.60
C ALA A 119 -10.77 5.77 -10.19
N ARG A 120 -10.50 4.73 -9.39
CA ARG A 120 -10.11 4.85 -7.97
C ARG A 120 -8.65 4.49 -7.71
N ARG A 121 -7.82 4.32 -8.75
CA ARG A 121 -6.43 3.84 -8.66
C ARG A 121 -5.60 4.59 -7.64
N GLU A 122 -5.61 5.92 -7.70
CA GLU A 122 -4.82 6.78 -6.81
C GLU A 122 -5.32 6.77 -5.35
N GLU A 123 -6.61 6.54 -5.13
CA GLU A 123 -7.15 6.37 -3.78
C GLU A 123 -6.72 5.04 -3.17
N ILE A 124 -6.82 3.96 -3.95
CA ILE A 124 -6.38 2.63 -3.53
C ILE A 124 -4.87 2.64 -3.26
N ARG A 125 -4.07 3.22 -4.16
CA ARG A 125 -2.62 3.32 -4.02
C ARG A 125 -2.24 4.06 -2.73
N ARG A 126 -2.89 5.19 -2.45
CA ARG A 126 -2.68 5.93 -1.19
C ARG A 126 -3.06 5.10 0.03
N ALA A 127 -4.20 4.43 0.01
CA ALA A 127 -4.64 3.59 1.13
C ALA A 127 -3.68 2.41 1.39
N LEU A 128 -3.16 1.78 0.34
CA LEU A 128 -2.16 0.72 0.46
C LEU A 128 -0.83 1.26 1.02
N LEU A 129 -0.38 2.42 0.55
CA LEU A 129 0.81 3.08 1.09
C LEU A 129 0.63 3.50 2.54
N ASP A 130 -0.52 4.08 2.91
CA ASP A 130 -0.82 4.45 4.30
C ASP A 130 -0.86 3.22 5.21
N ARG A 131 -1.38 2.08 4.73
CA ARG A 131 -1.34 0.82 5.48
C ARG A 131 0.09 0.32 5.67
N THR A 132 0.92 0.32 4.62
CA THR A 132 2.35 -0.02 4.72
C THR A 132 3.10 0.94 5.63
N ASN A 133 2.82 2.24 5.51
CA ASN A 133 3.40 3.29 6.35
C ASN A 133 2.92 3.21 7.79
N SER A 134 1.71 2.71 8.06
CA SER A 134 1.21 2.46 9.42
C SER A 134 1.90 1.28 10.11
N ILE A 135 2.57 0.41 9.34
CA ILE A 135 3.47 -0.65 9.86
C ILE A 135 4.87 -0.06 10.15
N SER A 136 5.27 1.01 9.44
CA SER A 136 6.49 1.76 9.74
C SER A 136 6.26 2.63 10.98
N SER A 137 7.09 2.47 12.01
CA SER A 137 6.90 3.21 13.27
C SER A 137 7.05 4.72 13.09
N ALA A 138 7.79 5.20 12.08
CA ALA A 138 8.08 6.61 11.87
C ALA A 138 8.16 6.97 10.38
N THR A 139 7.59 8.12 10.00
CA THR A 139 7.66 8.68 8.63
C THR A 139 7.99 10.17 8.69
N LEU A 140 8.95 10.63 7.88
CA LEU A 140 9.25 12.05 7.76
C LEU A 140 8.12 12.74 6.97
N GLN A 141 7.55 13.80 7.55
CA GLN A 141 6.47 14.60 6.95
C GLN A 141 7.01 15.89 6.35
N ASP A 142 7.85 16.60 7.09
CA ASP A 142 8.40 17.89 6.69
C ASP A 142 9.80 18.08 7.27
N PHE A 143 10.56 19.03 6.71
CA PHE A 143 11.83 19.46 7.27
C PHE A 143 12.08 20.96 7.07
N ASP A 144 12.60 21.59 8.12
CA ASP A 144 13.02 22.98 8.13
C ASP A 144 14.50 23.08 8.48
N TRP A 145 15.16 24.13 8.00
CA TRP A 145 16.57 24.35 8.30
C TRP A 145 16.89 25.83 8.53
N GLN A 146 17.88 26.07 9.39
CA GLN A 146 18.41 27.41 9.65
C GLN A 146 19.92 27.33 9.89
N LEU A 147 20.66 28.35 9.44
CA LEU A 147 22.08 28.50 9.72
C LEU A 147 22.29 29.42 10.93
N LYS A 148 23.06 28.95 11.90
CA LYS A 148 23.45 29.70 13.10
C LYS A 148 24.94 29.95 13.09
N LEU A 149 25.36 31.10 13.60
CA LEU A 149 26.76 31.38 13.90
C LEU A 149 26.94 31.19 15.41
N ALA A 150 27.65 30.13 15.80
CA ALA A 150 28.01 29.95 17.20
C ALA A 150 29.11 30.96 17.56
N LEU A 151 28.87 31.78 18.59
CA LEU A 151 29.87 32.69 19.14
C LEU A 151 30.26 32.19 20.53
N SER A 152 31.50 31.73 20.69
CA SER A 152 32.08 31.43 22.00
C SER A 152 32.73 32.70 22.57
N SER A 153 32.39 33.07 23.82
CA SER A 153 32.75 34.37 24.41
C SER A 153 34.20 34.44 24.91
N ASP A 154 34.84 33.28 25.09
CA ASP A 154 35.99 33.11 25.95
C ASP A 154 37.32 33.09 25.18
N LYS A 155 37.28 33.05 23.85
CA LYS A 155 38.42 33.33 22.95
C LYS A 155 37.91 33.96 21.65
N ILE A 156 37.90 35.28 21.59
CA ILE A 156 37.47 36.10 20.44
C ILE A 156 38.22 35.77 19.13
N SER A 157 39.29 34.97 19.18
CA SER A 157 40.04 34.50 18.01
C SER A 157 39.65 33.11 17.48
N SER A 158 38.63 32.41 18.00
CA SER A 158 38.34 31.05 17.53
C SER A 158 36.88 30.63 17.64
N LEU A 159 36.15 30.78 16.52
CA LEU A 159 35.20 29.86 15.87
C LEU A 159 34.00 30.61 15.27
N HIS A 160 34.18 31.22 14.08
CA HIS A 160 33.09 31.65 13.20
C HIS A 160 32.59 30.48 12.34
N THR A 161 32.39 29.31 12.93
CA THR A 161 31.93 28.14 12.18
C THR A 161 30.41 28.17 12.07
N PRO A 162 29.85 28.30 10.87
CA PRO A 162 28.40 28.20 10.67
C PRO A 162 27.95 26.77 11.01
N LEU A 163 26.91 26.67 11.84
CA LEU A 163 26.25 25.41 12.18
C LEU A 163 24.87 25.40 11.55
N LEU A 164 24.50 24.26 10.96
CA LEU A 164 23.15 24.01 10.46
C LEU A 164 22.31 23.44 11.60
N SER A 165 21.15 24.03 11.84
CA SER A 165 20.09 23.46 12.66
C SER A 165 19.01 22.94 11.73
N LEU A 166 18.88 21.62 11.65
CA LEU A 166 17.89 20.90 10.86
C LEU A 166 16.79 20.39 11.78
N SER A 167 15.54 20.70 11.46
CA SER A 167 14.35 20.22 12.15
C SER A 167 13.59 19.27 11.23
N LEU A 168 13.26 18.09 11.74
CA LEU A 168 12.58 17.02 11.02
C LEU A 168 11.26 16.73 11.72
N ASP A 169 10.15 16.92 11.02
CA ASP A 169 8.83 16.60 11.55
C ASP A 169 8.47 15.17 11.16
N VAL A 170 8.50 14.29 12.15
CA VAL A 170 8.30 12.85 11.99
C VAL A 170 6.95 12.46 12.55
N ARG A 171 6.12 11.80 11.74
CA ARG A 171 4.90 11.15 12.20
C ARG A 171 5.21 9.74 12.65
N GLU A 172 5.07 9.50 13.94
CA GLU A 172 5.26 8.20 14.59
C GLU A 172 3.98 7.82 15.37
N ASN A 173 3.42 6.65 15.11
CA ASN A 173 2.20 6.16 15.77
C ASN A 173 1.03 7.19 15.83
N ARG A 174 0.85 7.96 14.74
CA ARG A 174 -0.12 9.08 14.59
C ARG A 174 0.21 10.36 15.38
N ALA A 175 1.24 10.37 16.21
CA ALA A 175 1.75 11.59 16.83
C ALA A 175 2.79 12.27 15.92
N LEU A 176 2.74 13.60 15.84
CA LEU A 176 3.78 14.38 15.19
C LEU A 176 4.86 14.71 16.22
N ARG A 177 6.11 14.36 15.92
CA ARG A 177 7.29 14.63 16.74
C ARG A 177 8.29 15.41 15.90
N SER A 178 8.73 16.55 16.41
CA SER A 178 9.83 17.28 15.81
C SER A 178 11.16 16.81 16.40
N VAL A 179 12.12 16.48 15.54
CA VAL A 179 13.49 16.11 15.90
C VAL A 179 14.41 17.20 15.35
N THR A 180 15.10 17.91 16.23
CA THR A 180 16.06 18.94 15.83
C THR A 180 17.48 18.46 16.08
N MET A 181 18.35 18.65 15.10
CA MET A 181 19.77 18.31 15.15
C MET A 181 20.60 19.50 14.68
N GLU A 182 21.73 19.72 15.34
CA GLU A 182 22.70 20.75 14.97
C GLU A 182 23.97 20.07 14.46
N MET A 183 24.48 20.52 13.33
CA MET A 183 25.61 19.88 12.65
C MET A 183 26.50 20.88 11.94
N ASN A 184 27.79 20.57 11.85
CA ASN A 184 28.74 21.30 11.01
C ASN A 184 28.67 20.84 9.53
N ARG A 185 29.51 21.43 8.69
CA ARG A 185 29.54 21.13 7.24
C ARG A 185 29.90 19.67 6.97
N GLU A 186 30.88 19.15 7.70
CA GLU A 186 31.41 17.80 7.51
C GLU A 186 30.36 16.73 7.89
N GLU A 187 29.67 16.95 9.00
CA GLU A 187 28.55 16.13 9.46
C GLU A 187 27.36 16.18 8.48
N LEU A 188 27.03 17.37 7.96
CA LEU A 188 25.99 17.51 6.93
C LEU A 188 26.34 16.72 5.66
N ASN A 189 27.58 16.83 5.18
CA ASN A 189 28.03 16.07 4.01
C ASN A 189 27.91 14.57 4.25
N THR A 190 28.27 14.10 5.46
CA THR A 190 28.16 12.69 5.85
C THR A 190 26.71 12.22 5.86
N LEU A 191 25.79 13.06 6.37
CA LEU A 191 24.35 12.78 6.36
C LEU A 191 23.82 12.67 4.92
N ILE A 192 24.16 13.62 4.04
CA ILE A 192 23.74 13.61 2.64
C ILE A 192 24.24 12.34 1.94
N SER A 193 25.53 12.02 2.06
CA SER A 193 26.09 10.80 1.46
C SER A 193 25.42 9.52 1.95
N SER A 194 25.04 9.47 3.23
CA SER A 194 24.33 8.32 3.80
C SER A 194 22.92 8.18 3.21
N LEU A 195 22.20 9.29 3.05
CA LEU A 195 20.86 9.31 2.44
C LEU A 195 20.91 8.96 0.95
N GLU A 196 21.90 9.45 0.20
CA GLU A 196 22.11 9.11 -1.20
C GLU A 196 22.41 7.62 -1.40
N ALA A 197 23.27 7.06 -0.54
CA ALA A 197 23.58 5.63 -0.57
C ALA A 197 22.33 4.77 -0.30
N ALA A 198 21.53 5.15 0.70
CA ALA A 198 20.25 4.48 0.98
C ALA A 198 19.28 4.58 -0.19
N ASN A 199 19.13 5.76 -0.80
CA ASN A 199 18.27 5.97 -1.96
C ASN A 199 18.71 5.12 -3.16
N LYS A 200 20.02 4.97 -3.37
CA LYS A 200 20.56 4.11 -4.44
C LYS A 200 20.15 2.65 -4.26
N VAL A 201 20.19 2.12 -3.04
CA VAL A 201 19.73 0.74 -2.75
C VAL A 201 18.23 0.60 -3.02
N VAL A 202 17.42 1.57 -2.60
CA VAL A 202 15.97 1.57 -2.85
C VAL A 202 15.64 1.57 -4.34
N LEU A 203 16.38 2.32 -5.15
CA LEU A 203 16.19 2.35 -6.61
C LEU A 203 16.59 1.04 -7.30
N GLN A 204 17.51 0.27 -6.72
CA GLN A 204 17.90 -1.05 -7.25
C GLN A 204 16.90 -2.16 -6.92
N LEU A 205 16.01 -1.93 -5.95
CA LEU A 205 14.96 -2.87 -5.56
C LEU A 205 13.63 -2.63 -6.30
N LYS A 206 13.53 -1.57 -7.10
CA LYS A 206 12.42 -1.30 -8.02
C LYS A 206 12.67 -1.97 -9.36
#